data_AF-X1ENJ3-F1
#
_entry.id   AF-X1ENJ3-F1
#
_cell.length_a   1.000
_cell.length_b   1.000
_cell.length_c   1.000
_cell.angle_alpha   90.00
_cell.angle_beta   90.00
_cell.angle_gamma   90.00
#
_symmetry.space_group_name_H-M   'P 1'
#
loop_
_entity.id
_entity.type
_entity.pdbx_description
1 polymer ?
#
loop_
_entity_poly.entity_id
_entity_poly.type
_entity_poly.pdbx_seq_one_letter_code
_entity_poly.pdbx_strand_id
1 'polypeptide(L)'
;FDVDFKFIHKFLLFFFRLPARWLFKLAGKLSEGFSEIEIEEGLYEPKRFLLRRGSWSSGRVILRVKKSNQPLRLGFKNPDRTGLGLMKVNIKLFGDREVSKGFLYNKDIELGKGAKETSEIPLSLTRGPYEVLISSDTFIPVETDRSSKDSRKLGVVVYDRRRISLFKKAVLKILGYIPLFLITFPGDLTFLKTYNKIITISEYSKKWIKKLWGSESTILFPPVDIDSFKVGKKEKIILSVGRFFPEHHNKKQLELAQTFKQILEQYSDEMRGYTLYLVGGVGGRADHLEYVEKIRAASKNYPIEIITNIGWGELVELFARSYIFWHASGMGEDEKVHPERFEHFGI
;
A
#
# COMPACT_ATOMS: atom_id res chain seq x y z
N PHE A 1 -13.55 -9.86 -9.51
CA PHE A 1 -12.66 -8.85 -10.13
C PHE A 1 -13.39 -7.56 -10.51
N ASP A 2 -14.69 -7.60 -10.84
CA ASP A 2 -15.41 -6.44 -11.40
C ASP A 2 -16.20 -5.62 -10.34
N VAL A 3 -16.18 -6.06 -9.07
CA VAL A 3 -16.99 -5.45 -7.98
C VAL A 3 -16.61 -3.98 -7.74
N ASP A 4 -15.35 -3.62 -7.95
CA ASP A 4 -14.85 -2.25 -7.78
C ASP A 4 -14.89 -1.41 -9.06
N PHE A 5 -15.20 -2.03 -10.21
CA PHE A 5 -15.13 -1.40 -11.52
C PHE A 5 -16.45 -0.70 -11.88
N LYS A 6 -16.49 0.61 -11.62
CA LYS A 6 -17.55 1.51 -12.12
C LYS A 6 -17.61 1.53 -13.65
N PHE A 7 -18.73 2.00 -14.21
CA PHE A 7 -18.96 2.15 -15.66
C PHE A 7 -17.79 2.79 -16.41
N ILE A 8 -17.20 3.86 -15.86
CA ILE A 8 -16.05 4.54 -16.46
C ILE A 8 -14.84 3.62 -16.67
N HIS A 9 -14.59 2.69 -15.75
CA HIS A 9 -13.48 1.75 -15.88
C HIS A 9 -13.74 0.72 -16.98
N LYS A 10 -14.98 0.24 -17.10
CA LYS A 10 -15.41 -0.68 -18.17
C LYS A 10 -15.31 0.00 -19.53
N PHE A 11 -15.77 1.24 -19.64
CA PHE A 11 -15.62 2.07 -20.83
C PHE A 11 -14.15 2.22 -21.22
N LEU A 12 -13.28 2.60 -20.26
CA LEU A 12 -11.86 2.75 -20.53
C LEU A 12 -11.19 1.43 -20.94
N LEU A 13 -11.55 0.31 -20.31
CA LEU A 13 -11.06 -1.02 -20.69
C LEU A 13 -11.48 -1.41 -22.11
N PHE A 14 -12.71 -1.09 -22.52
CA PHE A 14 -13.19 -1.44 -23.85
C PHE A 14 -12.46 -0.65 -24.94
N PHE A 15 -12.35 0.67 -24.80
CA PHE A 15 -11.81 1.54 -25.86
C PHE A 15 -10.29 1.72 -25.81
N PHE A 16 -9.67 1.73 -24.63
CA PHE A 16 -8.27 2.15 -24.47
C PHE A 16 -7.30 1.02 -24.11
N ARG A 17 -7.78 -0.21 -23.84
CA ARG A 17 -6.92 -1.35 -23.48
C ARG A 17 -5.96 -1.75 -24.61
N LEU A 18 -6.45 -1.92 -25.84
CA LEU A 18 -5.60 -2.33 -26.96
C LEU A 18 -4.51 -1.27 -27.27
N PRO A 19 -4.84 0.04 -27.41
CA PRO A 19 -3.84 1.09 -27.56
C PRO A 19 -2.84 1.13 -26.39
N ALA A 20 -3.31 1.00 -25.15
CA ALA A 20 -2.46 1.01 -23.96
C ALA A 20 -1.45 -0.15 -23.96
N ARG A 21 -1.89 -1.37 -24.28
CA ARG A 21 -1.01 -2.55 -24.36
C ARG A 21 -0.02 -2.44 -25.52
N TRP A 22 -0.44 -1.89 -26.67
CA TRP A 22 0.46 -1.61 -27.78
C TRP A 22 1.56 -0.63 -27.38
N LEU A 23 1.18 0.50 -26.76
CA LEU A 23 2.15 1.51 -26.30
C LEU A 23 3.10 0.96 -25.24
N PHE A 24 2.61 0.13 -24.32
CA PHE A 24 3.43 -0.55 -23.31
C PHE A 24 4.45 -1.49 -23.96
N LYS A 25 4.04 -2.31 -24.93
CA LYS A 25 4.96 -3.18 -25.70
C LYS A 25 6.00 -2.37 -26.47
N LEU A 26 5.58 -1.27 -27.11
CA LEU A 26 6.49 -0.36 -27.82
C LEU A 26 7.53 0.25 -26.87
N ALA A 27 7.09 0.75 -25.71
CA ALA A 27 7.98 1.30 -24.69
C ALA A 27 8.99 0.26 -24.17
N GLY A 28 8.54 -0.99 -23.97
CA GLY A 28 9.40 -2.11 -23.61
C GLY A 28 10.48 -2.39 -24.66
N LYS A 29 10.10 -2.45 -25.95
CA LYS A 29 11.06 -2.62 -27.05
C LYS A 29 12.07 -1.46 -27.12
N LEU A 30 11.59 -0.23 -27.03
CA LEU A 30 12.44 0.97 -27.07
C LEU A 30 13.41 1.07 -25.88
N SER A 31 13.12 0.37 -24.78
CA SER A 31 13.88 0.45 -23.53
C SER A 31 14.58 -0.86 -23.17
N GLU A 32 14.69 -1.82 -24.10
CA GLU A 32 15.30 -3.13 -23.87
C GLU A 32 14.74 -3.82 -22.59
N GLY A 33 13.41 -3.73 -22.41
CA GLY A 33 12.73 -4.28 -21.24
C GLY A 33 13.03 -3.56 -19.92
N PHE A 34 13.63 -2.36 -19.96
CA PHE A 34 14.10 -1.62 -18.79
C PHE A 34 15.19 -2.37 -17.98
N SER A 35 15.93 -3.27 -18.62
CA SER A 35 16.92 -4.14 -17.98
C SER A 35 18.24 -3.46 -17.60
N GLU A 36 18.49 -2.25 -18.11
CA GLU A 36 19.75 -1.52 -17.88
C GLU A 36 19.96 -1.11 -16.41
N ILE A 37 18.88 -0.74 -15.71
CA ILE A 37 18.90 -0.30 -14.30
C ILE A 37 17.85 -1.10 -13.54
N GLU A 38 18.31 -1.82 -12.53
CA GLU A 38 17.48 -2.45 -11.51
C GLU A 38 17.42 -1.55 -10.28
N ILE A 39 16.23 -1.31 -9.77
CA ILE A 39 16.01 -0.54 -8.54
C ILE A 39 15.90 -1.57 -7.42
N GLU A 40 16.95 -1.71 -6.63
CA GLU A 40 17.00 -2.70 -5.55
C GLU A 40 16.27 -2.17 -4.31
N GLU A 41 16.42 -0.88 -4.01
CA GLU A 41 15.85 -0.31 -2.79
C GLU A 41 15.45 1.16 -2.96
N GLY A 42 14.41 1.57 -2.23
CA GLY A 42 14.34 2.93 -1.72
C GLY A 42 13.64 3.98 -2.60
N LEU A 43 13.09 3.60 -3.75
CA LEU A 43 12.17 4.46 -4.53
C LEU A 43 10.71 4.04 -4.33
N TYR A 44 9.85 4.99 -3.97
CA TYR A 44 8.42 4.73 -3.74
C TYR A 44 7.64 4.40 -5.02
N GLU A 45 8.00 5.00 -6.15
CA GLU A 45 7.35 4.75 -7.44
C GLU A 45 8.40 4.37 -8.51
N PRO A 46 8.96 3.15 -8.49
CA PRO A 46 10.02 2.72 -9.41
C PRO A 46 9.64 2.92 -10.89
N LYS A 47 8.38 2.64 -11.24
CA LYS A 47 7.84 2.84 -12.59
C LYS A 47 8.00 4.29 -13.06
N ARG A 48 7.80 5.29 -12.20
CA ARG A 48 7.96 6.71 -12.59
C ARG A 48 9.40 7.00 -12.99
N PHE A 49 10.36 6.50 -12.22
CA PHE A 49 11.77 6.65 -12.52
C PHE A 49 12.13 6.05 -13.89
N LEU A 50 11.70 4.81 -14.15
CA LEU A 50 11.90 4.12 -15.43
C LEU A 50 11.28 4.88 -16.62
N LEU A 51 10.15 5.54 -16.41
CA LEU A 51 9.47 6.40 -17.39
C LEU A 51 10.04 7.83 -17.48
N ARG A 52 11.24 8.07 -16.93
CA ARG A 52 11.94 9.39 -16.92
C ARG A 52 11.20 10.49 -16.17
N ARG A 53 10.35 10.09 -15.22
CA ARG A 53 9.65 10.98 -14.29
C ARG A 53 10.33 10.93 -12.93
N GLY A 54 10.09 11.96 -12.13
CA GLY A 54 10.59 12.01 -10.76
C GLY A 54 9.90 10.96 -9.91
N SER A 55 10.69 10.26 -9.09
CA SER A 55 10.24 9.35 -8.04
C SER A 55 10.83 9.78 -6.72
N TRP A 56 10.04 9.76 -5.65
CA TRP A 56 10.53 10.07 -4.31
C TRP A 56 11.40 8.93 -3.80
N SER A 57 12.54 9.28 -3.21
CA SER A 57 13.35 8.35 -2.42
C SER A 57 12.83 8.21 -1.00
N SER A 58 13.29 7.18 -0.29
CA SER A 58 13.09 6.96 1.15
C SER A 58 14.18 7.59 2.03
N GLY A 59 15.08 8.38 1.43
CA GLY A 59 16.34 8.84 2.05
C GLY A 59 17.55 7.97 1.73
N ARG A 60 17.32 6.74 1.27
CA ARG A 60 18.32 5.83 0.74
C ARG A 60 17.78 5.21 -0.55
N VAL A 61 18.61 5.07 -1.58
CA VAL A 61 18.26 4.39 -2.84
C VAL A 61 19.47 3.57 -3.28
N ILE A 62 19.22 2.33 -3.69
CA ILE A 62 20.22 1.45 -4.30
C ILE A 62 19.78 1.15 -5.72
N LEU A 63 20.60 1.55 -6.69
CA LEU A 63 20.41 1.24 -8.11
C LEU A 63 21.52 0.32 -8.57
N ARG A 64 21.16 -0.82 -9.17
CA ARG A 64 22.10 -1.71 -9.83
C ARG A 64 22.08 -1.49 -11.32
N VAL A 65 23.18 -0.98 -11.86
CA VAL A 65 23.35 -0.70 -13.29
C VAL A 65 24.00 -1.89 -13.95
N LYS A 66 23.23 -2.73 -14.65
CA LYS A 66 23.71 -3.98 -15.26
C LYS A 66 24.51 -3.74 -16.53
N LYS A 67 24.05 -2.78 -17.35
CA LYS A 67 24.65 -2.42 -18.63
C LYS A 67 24.37 -0.95 -18.91
N SER A 68 25.39 -0.21 -19.31
CA SER A 68 25.23 1.16 -19.78
C SER A 68 26.14 1.45 -20.95
N ASN A 69 25.55 1.90 -22.06
CA ASN A 69 26.27 2.37 -23.23
C ASN A 69 26.51 3.90 -23.18
N GLN A 70 26.14 4.53 -22.06
CA GLN A 70 26.32 5.96 -21.81
C GLN A 70 26.55 6.18 -20.30
N PRO A 71 27.15 7.31 -19.88
CA PRO A 71 27.24 7.68 -18.48
C PRO A 71 25.86 7.72 -17.81
N LEU A 72 25.79 7.32 -16.53
CA LEU A 72 24.56 7.40 -15.78
C LEU A 72 24.32 8.86 -15.37
N ARG A 73 23.25 9.45 -15.89
CA ARG A 73 22.85 10.83 -15.58
C ARG A 73 21.63 10.80 -14.67
N LEU A 74 21.79 11.22 -13.43
CA LEU A 74 20.72 11.30 -12.44
C LEU A 74 20.40 12.75 -12.11
N GLY A 75 19.12 13.09 -12.12
CA GLY A 75 18.62 14.37 -11.65
C GLY A 75 18.09 14.27 -10.23
N PHE A 76 18.33 15.29 -9.43
CA PHE A 76 17.91 15.38 -8.03
C PHE A 76 17.14 16.68 -7.84
N LYS A 77 16.00 16.64 -7.13
CA LYS A 77 15.22 17.84 -6.82
C LYS A 77 14.80 17.83 -5.37
N ASN A 78 14.93 18.98 -4.71
CA ASN A 78 14.29 19.31 -3.44
C ASN A 78 13.03 20.16 -3.73
N PRO A 79 11.81 19.60 -3.79
CA PRO A 79 10.61 20.39 -4.07
C PRO A 79 10.29 21.42 -2.98
N ASP A 80 9.61 22.51 -3.31
CA ASP A 80 9.29 23.56 -2.32
C ASP A 80 8.45 23.08 -1.13
N ARG A 81 7.68 22.02 -1.36
CA ARG A 81 6.78 21.38 -0.38
C ARG A 81 7.46 20.44 0.62
N THR A 82 8.79 20.29 0.57
CA THR A 82 9.50 19.42 1.53
C THR A 82 9.63 20.04 2.92
N GLY A 83 9.51 21.36 3.03
CA GLY A 83 9.84 22.10 4.26
C GLY A 83 11.34 22.20 4.54
N LEU A 84 12.19 21.48 3.79
CA LEU A 84 13.64 21.48 3.94
C LEU A 84 14.25 22.66 3.16
N GLY A 85 14.78 23.65 3.89
CA GLY A 85 15.46 24.81 3.30
C GLY A 85 16.71 24.42 2.50
N LEU A 86 17.41 23.39 2.97
CA LEU A 86 18.54 22.74 2.30
C LEU A 86 18.36 21.23 2.42
N MET A 87 18.65 20.50 1.35
CA MET A 87 18.63 19.04 1.31
C MET A 87 19.97 18.54 0.78
N LYS A 88 20.71 17.85 1.64
CA LYS A 88 21.98 17.23 1.28
C LYS A 88 21.71 15.89 0.61
N VAL A 89 22.46 15.63 -0.46
CA VAL A 89 22.41 14.38 -1.23
C VAL A 89 23.82 13.90 -1.44
N ASN A 90 24.09 12.66 -1.06
CA ASN A 90 25.35 11.97 -1.28
C ASN A 90 25.16 10.86 -2.32
N ILE A 91 26.06 10.78 -3.29
CA ILE A 91 26.06 9.77 -4.35
C ILE A 91 27.35 8.99 -4.27
N LYS A 92 27.26 7.68 -4.06
CA LYS A 92 28.40 6.76 -4.04
C LYS A 92 28.23 5.71 -5.14
N LEU A 93 29.33 5.41 -5.83
CA LEU A 93 29.43 4.34 -6.81
C LEU A 93 30.30 3.23 -6.25
N PHE A 94 29.87 1.98 -6.40
CA PHE A 94 30.63 0.80 -6.05
C PHE A 94 30.77 -0.12 -7.27
N GLY A 95 31.88 -0.87 -7.32
CA GLY A 95 32.06 -1.98 -8.26
C GLY A 95 31.24 -3.22 -7.87
N ASP A 96 31.28 -4.28 -8.68
CA ASP A 96 30.50 -5.50 -8.44
C ASP A 96 30.89 -6.17 -7.10
N ARG A 97 29.94 -6.18 -6.15
CA ARG A 97 29.81 -7.03 -4.95
C ARG A 97 31.06 -7.32 -4.08
N GLU A 98 32.07 -6.45 -4.05
CA GLU A 98 33.10 -6.46 -3.00
C GLU A 98 33.12 -5.12 -2.24
N VAL A 99 32.36 -5.06 -1.14
CA VAL A 99 32.32 -3.93 -0.18
C VAL A 99 33.72 -3.60 0.38
N SER A 100 34.67 -4.52 0.25
CA SER A 100 36.06 -4.44 0.74
C SER A 100 36.98 -3.50 -0.05
N LYS A 101 36.56 -2.92 -1.19
CA LYS A 101 37.43 -2.06 -2.04
C LYS A 101 37.14 -0.55 -2.01
N GLY A 102 36.20 -0.08 -1.19
CA GLY A 102 35.85 1.34 -1.13
C GLY A 102 34.98 1.80 -2.32
N PHE A 103 34.55 3.07 -2.29
CA PHE A 103 33.73 3.65 -3.36
C PHE A 103 34.61 4.10 -4.54
N LEU A 104 34.14 3.88 -5.77
CA LEU A 104 34.79 4.31 -7.02
C LEU A 104 34.54 5.78 -7.33
N TYR A 105 33.44 6.32 -6.80
CA TYR A 105 33.04 7.71 -6.98
C TYR A 105 32.23 8.15 -5.76
N ASN A 106 32.46 9.37 -5.31
CA ASN A 106 31.67 10.02 -4.26
C ASN A 106 31.41 11.47 -4.67
N LYS A 107 30.16 11.91 -4.59
CA LYS A 107 29.78 13.31 -4.82
C LYS A 107 28.70 13.72 -3.84
N ASP A 108 28.94 14.86 -3.20
CA ASP A 108 27.95 15.56 -2.39
C ASP A 108 27.28 16.68 -3.20
N ILE A 109 25.99 16.87 -2.97
CA ILE A 109 25.16 17.88 -3.59
C ILE A 109 24.32 18.53 -2.49
N GLU A 110 24.23 19.85 -2.53
CA GLU A 110 23.36 20.61 -1.65
C GLU A 110 22.25 21.26 -2.47
N LEU A 111 21.00 20.86 -2.21
CA LEU A 111 19.83 21.35 -2.93
C LEU A 111 19.05 22.31 -2.04
N GLY A 112 19.12 23.60 -2.36
CA GLY A 112 18.21 24.59 -1.79
C GLY A 112 16.74 24.28 -2.08
N LYS A 113 15.83 24.98 -1.40
CA LYS A 113 14.39 24.87 -1.63
C LYS A 113 14.03 25.08 -3.11
N GLY A 114 13.28 24.15 -3.69
CA GLY A 114 12.87 24.18 -5.10
C GLY A 114 13.97 23.79 -6.09
N ALA A 115 15.23 23.72 -5.63
CA ALA A 115 16.40 23.54 -6.48
C ALA A 115 16.45 22.14 -7.10
N LYS A 116 17.14 22.08 -8.23
CA LYS A 116 17.34 20.85 -8.98
C LYS A 116 18.74 20.83 -9.57
N GLU A 117 19.43 19.72 -9.37
CA GLU A 117 20.74 19.45 -9.96
C GLU A 117 20.69 18.17 -10.82
N THR A 118 21.64 18.02 -11.74
CA THR A 118 21.88 16.76 -12.45
C THR A 118 23.35 16.38 -12.31
N SER A 119 23.60 15.17 -11.86
CA SER A 119 24.95 14.60 -11.75
C SER A 119 25.16 13.52 -12.78
N GLU A 120 26.34 13.55 -13.39
CA GLU A 120 26.83 12.56 -14.32
C GLU A 120 27.81 11.65 -13.58
N ILE A 121 27.41 10.40 -13.40
CA ILE A 121 28.16 9.39 -12.66
C ILE A 121 29.04 8.64 -13.68
N PRO A 122 30.37 8.67 -13.51
CA PRO A 122 31.29 8.07 -14.47
C PRO A 122 31.23 6.55 -14.34
N LEU A 123 30.39 5.92 -15.17
CA LEU A 123 30.41 4.47 -15.35
C LEU A 123 31.46 4.17 -16.43
N SER A 124 32.59 3.58 -16.03
CA SER A 124 33.61 3.11 -16.97
C SER A 124 32.98 2.14 -17.99
N LEU A 125 33.19 2.41 -19.28
CA LEU A 125 32.52 1.76 -20.42
C LEU A 125 32.81 0.26 -20.58
N THR A 126 33.44 -0.42 -19.61
CA THR A 126 33.60 -1.89 -19.63
C THR A 126 33.47 -2.56 -18.24
N ARG A 127 32.62 -3.60 -18.26
CA ARG A 127 32.41 -4.79 -17.40
C ARG A 127 32.32 -4.65 -15.87
N GLY A 128 31.08 -4.52 -15.42
CA GLY A 128 30.59 -4.98 -14.12
C GLY A 128 29.21 -4.39 -13.88
N PRO A 129 28.27 -5.10 -13.23
CA PRO A 129 27.13 -4.40 -12.67
C PRO A 129 27.66 -3.44 -11.60
N TYR A 130 27.31 -2.16 -11.72
CA TYR A 130 27.69 -1.15 -10.74
C TYR A 130 26.56 -0.94 -9.76
N GLU A 131 26.90 -0.69 -8.51
CA GLU A 131 25.93 -0.28 -7.49
C GLU A 131 26.06 1.22 -7.25
N VAL A 132 24.94 1.93 -7.33
CA VAL A 132 24.85 3.37 -7.06
C VAL A 132 23.99 3.54 -5.81
N LEU A 133 24.63 3.99 -4.74
CA LEU A 133 23.99 4.37 -3.50
C LEU A 133 23.72 5.86 -3.51
N ILE A 134 22.47 6.25 -3.35
CA ILE A 134 22.06 7.64 -3.15
C ILE A 134 21.52 7.74 -1.74
N SER A 135 22.07 8.66 -0.96
CA SER A 135 21.55 9.01 0.37
C SER A 135 21.13 10.47 0.38
N SER A 136 20.06 10.81 1.10
CA SER A 136 19.63 12.18 1.27
C SER A 136 19.02 12.44 2.63
N ASP A 137 18.96 13.72 3.00
CA ASP A 137 18.06 14.15 4.07
C ASP A 137 16.62 13.74 3.76
N THR A 138 15.81 13.62 4.82
CA THR A 138 14.43 13.17 4.74
C THR A 138 13.49 14.03 5.55
N PHE A 139 12.21 14.01 5.17
CA PHE A 139 11.12 14.64 5.89
C PHE A 139 9.88 13.74 5.81
N ILE A 140 8.90 13.99 6.68
CA ILE A 140 7.60 13.33 6.63
C ILE A 140 6.57 14.42 6.32
N PRO A 141 5.86 14.36 5.17
CA PRO A 141 5.00 15.45 4.74
C PRO A 141 3.94 15.88 5.78
N VAL A 142 3.29 14.93 6.47
CA VAL A 142 2.28 15.23 7.49
C VAL A 142 2.84 16.00 8.70
N GLU A 143 4.15 15.92 8.97
CA GLU A 143 4.80 16.69 10.05
C GLU A 143 5.06 18.14 9.61
N THR A 144 5.27 18.37 8.32
CA THR A 144 5.60 19.70 7.75
C THR A 144 4.39 20.47 7.22
N ASP A 145 3.36 19.76 6.77
CA ASP A 145 2.15 20.32 6.17
C ASP A 145 0.92 19.66 6.80
N ARG A 146 0.22 20.41 7.66
CA ARG A 146 -0.98 19.94 8.37
C ARG A 146 -2.13 19.52 7.44
N SER A 147 -2.11 19.95 6.17
CA SER A 147 -3.10 19.53 5.16
C SER A 147 -2.74 18.21 4.48
N SER A 148 -1.47 17.79 4.58
CA SER A 148 -0.98 16.55 4.00
C SER A 148 -1.38 15.35 4.86
N LYS A 149 -1.81 14.27 4.21
CA LYS A 149 -2.09 12.97 4.84
C LYS A 149 -0.97 11.96 4.56
N ASP A 150 0.13 12.40 3.95
CA ASP A 150 1.23 11.53 3.55
C ASP A 150 2.21 11.34 4.71
N SER A 151 2.18 10.15 5.31
CA SER A 151 3.00 9.74 6.43
C SER A 151 4.30 9.04 6.03
N ARG A 152 4.63 8.98 4.73
CA ARG A 152 5.85 8.33 4.25
C ARG A 152 7.07 9.18 4.57
N LYS A 153 8.19 8.53 4.91
CA LYS A 153 9.50 9.16 5.01
C LYS A 153 10.07 9.44 3.61
N LEU A 154 10.01 10.68 3.15
CA LEU A 154 10.43 11.07 1.82
C LEU A 154 11.81 11.75 1.84
N GLY A 155 12.68 11.38 0.90
CA GLY A 155 13.95 12.04 0.64
C GLY A 155 13.92 12.88 -0.64
N VAL A 156 15.06 12.99 -1.33
CA VAL A 156 15.18 13.69 -2.60
C VAL A 156 14.35 13.03 -3.72
N VAL A 157 13.82 13.84 -4.66
CA VAL A 157 13.22 13.30 -5.88
C VAL A 157 14.31 12.94 -6.89
N VAL A 158 14.35 11.68 -7.30
CA VAL A 158 15.35 11.15 -8.25
C VAL A 158 14.73 11.04 -9.65
N TYR A 159 15.49 11.44 -10.66
CA TYR A 159 15.14 11.37 -12.08
C TYR A 159 16.21 10.62 -12.87
N ASP A 160 15.82 9.74 -13.77
CA ASP A 160 16.72 9.26 -14.82
C ASP A 160 16.80 10.30 -15.95
N ARG A 161 17.95 10.97 -16.07
CA ARG A 161 18.22 12.06 -17.02
C ARG A 161 19.12 11.63 -18.18
N ARG A 162 19.33 10.32 -18.37
CA ARG A 162 20.08 9.80 -19.54
C ARG A 162 19.42 10.26 -20.84
N ARG A 163 20.25 10.48 -21.86
CA ARG A 163 19.79 11.02 -23.14
C ARG A 163 19.04 9.93 -23.91
N ILE A 164 17.87 10.29 -24.44
CA ILE A 164 17.01 9.43 -25.25
C ILE A 164 16.44 10.24 -26.42
N SER A 165 16.04 9.57 -27.49
CA SER A 165 15.40 10.22 -28.63
C SER A 165 14.10 10.92 -28.24
N LEU A 166 13.73 11.98 -28.97
CA LEU A 166 12.48 12.71 -28.75
C LEU A 166 11.26 11.79 -28.86
N PHE A 167 11.27 10.86 -29.81
CA PHE A 167 10.23 9.86 -29.97
C PHE A 167 10.10 8.96 -28.73
N LYS A 168 11.20 8.37 -28.24
CA LYS A 168 11.21 7.55 -27.02
C LYS A 168 10.71 8.37 -25.82
N LYS A 169 11.13 9.63 -25.70
CA LYS A 169 10.68 10.53 -24.64
C LYS A 169 9.17 10.77 -24.69
N ALA A 170 8.60 10.99 -25.87
CA ALA A 170 7.16 11.16 -26.06
C ALA A 170 6.38 9.89 -25.66
N VAL A 171 6.82 8.71 -26.14
CA VAL A 171 6.22 7.40 -25.80
C VAL A 171 6.19 7.17 -24.28
N LEU A 172 7.33 7.34 -23.59
CA LEU A 172 7.41 7.13 -22.14
C LEU A 172 6.57 8.17 -21.37
N LYS A 173 6.49 9.42 -21.85
CA LYS A 173 5.66 10.46 -21.25
C LYS A 173 4.17 10.11 -21.37
N ILE A 174 3.70 9.67 -22.53
CA ILE A 174 2.29 9.25 -22.71
C ILE A 174 1.99 8.04 -21.83
N LEU A 175 2.84 7.01 -21.86
CA LEU A 175 2.65 5.78 -21.10
C LEU A 175 2.51 6.04 -19.58
N GLY A 176 3.21 7.03 -19.05
CA GLY A 176 3.09 7.37 -17.62
C GLY A 176 1.76 8.02 -17.22
N TYR A 177 0.92 8.42 -18.17
CA TYR A 177 -0.46 8.89 -17.90
C TYR A 177 -1.50 7.79 -18.11
N ILE A 178 -1.12 6.66 -18.70
CA ILE A 178 -2.03 5.54 -18.91
C ILE A 178 -2.27 4.82 -17.57
N PRO A 179 -3.53 4.72 -17.11
CA PRO A 179 -3.87 3.96 -15.92
C PRO A 179 -3.39 2.50 -16.02
N LEU A 180 -2.73 2.01 -14.97
CA LEU A 180 -2.09 0.70 -14.98
C LEU A 180 -3.08 -0.44 -15.26
N PHE A 181 -4.32 -0.32 -14.77
CA PHE A 181 -5.36 -1.33 -14.98
C PHE A 181 -5.66 -1.57 -16.46
N LEU A 182 -5.47 -0.59 -17.35
CA LEU A 182 -5.63 -0.81 -18.81
C LEU A 182 -4.61 -1.79 -19.38
N ILE A 183 -3.48 -1.97 -18.70
CA ILE A 183 -2.38 -2.85 -19.11
C ILE A 183 -2.46 -4.17 -18.34
N THR A 184 -2.73 -4.10 -17.03
CA THR A 184 -2.58 -5.24 -16.12
C THR A 184 -3.87 -5.97 -15.78
N PHE A 185 -5.04 -5.35 -15.97
CA PHE A 185 -6.30 -6.01 -15.65
C PHE A 185 -6.41 -7.30 -16.48
N PRO A 186 -6.64 -8.47 -15.89
CA PRO A 186 -6.67 -9.72 -16.63
C PRO A 186 -7.81 -9.71 -17.67
N GLY A 187 -7.57 -10.29 -18.85
CA GLY A 187 -8.62 -10.42 -19.87
C GLY A 187 -9.54 -11.62 -19.62
N ASP A 188 -9.00 -12.63 -18.96
CA ASP A 188 -9.66 -13.87 -18.58
C ASP A 188 -8.95 -14.43 -17.33
N LEU A 189 -9.36 -15.62 -16.90
CA LEU A 189 -8.78 -16.31 -15.74
C LEU A 189 -7.57 -17.19 -16.09
N THR A 190 -7.03 -17.13 -17.32
CA THR A 190 -5.89 -17.99 -17.71
C THR A 190 -4.64 -17.73 -16.89
N PHE A 191 -4.47 -16.52 -16.36
CA PHE A 191 -3.37 -16.19 -15.46
C PHE A 191 -3.37 -17.06 -14.19
N LEU A 192 -4.51 -17.60 -13.76
CA LEU A 192 -4.56 -18.54 -12.63
C LEU A 192 -3.71 -19.79 -12.88
N LYS A 193 -3.53 -20.20 -14.15
CA LYS A 193 -2.67 -21.32 -14.55
C LYS A 193 -1.18 -21.04 -14.36
N THR A 194 -0.78 -19.79 -14.14
CA THR A 194 0.61 -19.41 -13.86
C THR A 194 1.01 -19.69 -12.41
N TYR A 195 0.04 -19.91 -11.52
CA TYR A 195 0.28 -20.30 -10.14
C TYR A 195 0.33 -21.83 -10.02
N ASN A 196 1.31 -22.34 -9.28
CA ASN A 196 1.40 -23.77 -8.98
C ASN A 196 0.28 -24.24 -8.04
N LYS A 197 -0.20 -23.35 -7.15
CA LYS A 197 -1.22 -23.65 -6.14
C LYS A 197 -2.01 -22.41 -5.80
N ILE A 198 -3.32 -22.58 -5.63
CA ILE A 198 -4.22 -21.55 -5.09
C ILE A 198 -4.52 -21.95 -3.64
N ILE A 199 -4.25 -21.02 -2.72
CA ILE A 199 -4.46 -21.21 -1.29
C ILE A 199 -5.62 -20.31 -0.85
N THR A 200 -6.44 -20.81 0.05
CA THR A 200 -7.57 -20.10 0.65
C THR A 200 -7.56 -20.27 2.17
N ILE A 201 -8.20 -19.35 2.88
CA ILE A 201 -8.14 -19.30 4.35
C ILE A 201 -9.27 -20.06 5.04
N SER A 202 -10.31 -20.43 4.31
CA SER A 202 -11.51 -21.08 4.84
C SER A 202 -12.25 -21.90 3.79
N GLU A 203 -13.20 -22.73 4.23
CA GLU A 203 -14.14 -23.43 3.36
C GLU A 203 -15.07 -22.45 2.61
N TYR A 204 -15.43 -21.31 3.23
CA TYR A 204 -16.27 -20.30 2.58
C TYR A 204 -15.57 -19.68 1.37
N SER A 205 -14.34 -19.22 1.56
CA SER A 205 -13.52 -18.67 0.48
C SER A 205 -13.19 -19.74 -0.58
N LYS A 206 -12.99 -21.01 -0.18
CA LYS A 206 -12.83 -22.15 -1.12
C LYS A 206 -14.03 -22.32 -2.05
N LYS A 207 -15.25 -22.34 -1.48
CA LYS A 207 -16.51 -22.43 -2.22
C LYS A 207 -16.62 -21.31 -3.26
N TRP A 208 -16.31 -20.07 -2.87
CA TRP A 208 -16.40 -18.92 -3.75
C TRP A 208 -15.31 -18.89 -4.82
N ILE A 209 -14.07 -19.31 -4.51
CA ILE A 209 -13.02 -19.52 -5.51
C ILE A 209 -13.47 -20.55 -6.55
N LYS A 210 -14.02 -21.69 -6.12
CA LYS A 210 -14.53 -22.71 -7.05
C LYS A 210 -15.65 -22.16 -7.94
N LYS A 211 -16.60 -21.44 -7.35
CA LYS A 211 -17.75 -20.87 -8.07
C LYS A 211 -17.37 -19.75 -9.03
N LEU A 212 -16.52 -18.81 -8.62
CA LEU A 212 -16.17 -17.63 -9.40
C LEU A 212 -15.06 -17.92 -10.41
N TRP A 213 -14.12 -18.80 -10.07
CA TRP A 213 -12.92 -19.04 -10.87
C TRP A 213 -12.87 -20.42 -11.52
N GLY A 214 -13.83 -21.31 -11.21
CA GLY A 214 -13.81 -22.71 -11.68
C GLY A 214 -12.63 -23.53 -11.16
N SER A 215 -11.86 -22.98 -10.23
CA SER A 215 -10.56 -23.51 -9.82
C SER A 215 -10.65 -24.15 -8.43
N GLU A 216 -9.91 -25.25 -8.22
CA GLU A 216 -9.73 -25.80 -6.88
C GLU A 216 -8.75 -24.97 -6.07
N SER A 217 -8.91 -24.98 -4.75
CA SER A 217 -7.96 -24.37 -3.81
C SER A 217 -7.74 -25.26 -2.59
N THR A 218 -6.54 -25.15 -2.02
CA THR A 218 -6.19 -25.83 -0.77
C THR A 218 -6.38 -24.88 0.39
N ILE A 219 -7.01 -25.35 1.46
CA ILE A 219 -7.19 -24.55 2.67
C ILE A 219 -5.87 -24.55 3.45
N LEU A 220 -5.41 -23.35 3.78
CA LEU A 220 -4.35 -23.12 4.75
C LEU A 220 -4.86 -22.04 5.70
N PHE A 221 -5.14 -22.44 6.93
CA PHE A 221 -5.53 -21.50 7.96
C PHE A 221 -4.33 -20.56 8.25
N PRO A 222 -4.55 -19.24 8.31
CA PRO A 222 -3.49 -18.32 8.68
C PRO A 222 -3.01 -18.64 10.09
N PRO A 223 -1.69 -18.61 10.36
CA PRO A 223 -1.19 -18.78 11.71
C PRO A 223 -1.69 -17.64 12.59
N VAL A 224 -2.07 -17.97 13.82
CA VAL A 224 -2.44 -16.98 14.83
C VAL A 224 -1.27 -16.86 15.80
N ASP A 225 -0.82 -15.63 16.04
CA ASP A 225 0.13 -15.34 17.10
C ASP A 225 -0.56 -15.53 18.45
N ILE A 226 -0.14 -16.56 19.18
CA ILE A 226 -0.64 -16.88 20.52
C ILE A 226 0.32 -16.42 21.62
N ASP A 227 1.58 -16.17 21.29
CA ASP A 227 2.64 -15.86 22.25
C ASP A 227 2.57 -14.39 22.70
N SER A 228 2.10 -13.51 21.82
CA SER A 228 1.84 -12.11 22.15
C SER A 228 0.65 -11.93 23.10
N PHE A 229 -0.19 -12.94 23.30
CA PHE A 229 -1.38 -12.86 24.14
C PHE A 229 -1.19 -13.58 25.47
N LYS A 230 -1.79 -13.02 26.52
CA LYS A 230 -1.77 -13.61 27.87
C LYS A 230 -3.19 -13.78 28.37
N VAL A 231 -3.41 -14.85 29.13
CA VAL A 231 -4.69 -15.06 29.82
C VAL A 231 -4.80 -14.02 30.95
N GLY A 232 -5.85 -13.22 30.92
CA GLY A 232 -6.19 -12.25 31.96
C GLY A 232 -7.43 -12.65 32.75
N LYS A 233 -7.65 -11.99 33.89
CA LYS A 233 -8.92 -12.10 34.62
C LYS A 233 -10.04 -11.53 33.75
N LYS A 234 -11.08 -12.33 33.53
CA LYS A 234 -12.21 -11.92 32.70
C LYS A 234 -13.10 -10.92 33.45
N GLU A 235 -13.52 -9.89 32.72
CA GLU A 235 -14.40 -8.81 33.14
C GLU A 235 -15.61 -8.78 32.22
N LYS A 236 -16.74 -8.19 32.63
CA LYS A 236 -17.96 -8.06 31.81
C LYS A 236 -17.77 -7.10 30.62
N ILE A 237 -16.87 -7.47 29.71
CA ILE A 237 -16.47 -6.73 28.54
C ILE A 237 -16.87 -7.57 27.33
N ILE A 238 -17.60 -6.94 26.42
CA ILE A 238 -17.84 -7.42 25.08
C ILE A 238 -16.92 -6.65 24.15
N LEU A 239 -16.08 -7.33 23.39
CA LEU A 239 -15.06 -6.71 22.55
C LEU A 239 -15.33 -7.02 21.07
N SER A 240 -15.32 -5.98 20.24
CA SER A 240 -15.26 -6.11 18.79
C SER A 240 -14.03 -5.39 18.26
N VAL A 241 -13.22 -6.09 17.46
CA VAL A 241 -11.99 -5.54 16.89
C VAL A 241 -12.03 -5.55 15.37
N GLY A 242 -11.81 -4.38 14.79
CA GLY A 242 -11.60 -4.23 13.35
C GLY A 242 -11.65 -2.79 12.89
N ARG A 243 -11.07 -2.54 11.72
CA ARG A 243 -10.98 -1.20 11.14
C ARG A 243 -12.36 -0.53 11.05
N PHE A 244 -12.41 0.76 11.36
CA PHE A 244 -13.58 1.61 11.13
C PHE A 244 -13.57 2.15 9.71
N PHE A 245 -14.48 1.63 8.88
CA PHE A 245 -14.70 2.06 7.50
C PHE A 245 -16.06 1.53 7.01
N PRO A 246 -16.86 2.30 6.26
CA PRO A 246 -18.22 1.91 5.88
C PRO A 246 -18.32 0.93 4.69
N GLU A 247 -17.20 0.57 4.08
CA GLU A 247 -17.15 -0.15 2.79
C GLU A 247 -16.94 -1.68 2.98
N HIS A 248 -17.19 -2.47 1.94
CA HIS A 248 -16.82 -3.90 1.81
C HIS A 248 -17.14 -4.78 3.04
N HIS A 249 -16.13 -5.49 3.57
CA HIS A 249 -16.18 -6.41 4.72
C HIS A 249 -16.17 -5.65 6.05
N ASN A 250 -16.89 -4.54 6.11
CA ASN A 250 -17.16 -3.76 7.31
C ASN A 250 -17.56 -4.71 8.47
N LYS A 251 -17.11 -4.41 9.70
CA LYS A 251 -17.36 -5.28 10.86
C LYS A 251 -18.72 -5.06 11.51
N LYS A 252 -19.55 -4.21 10.91
CA LYS A 252 -20.91 -3.85 11.32
C LYS A 252 -20.93 -3.27 12.72
N GLN A 253 -19.94 -2.42 13.04
CA GLN A 253 -19.77 -1.86 14.38
C GLN A 253 -20.95 -0.95 14.80
N LEU A 254 -21.57 -0.25 13.85
CA LEU A 254 -22.76 0.56 14.11
C LEU A 254 -23.94 -0.32 14.51
N GLU A 255 -24.15 -1.40 13.77
CA GLU A 255 -25.19 -2.39 14.03
C GLU A 255 -24.96 -3.08 15.37
N LEU A 256 -23.72 -3.45 15.69
CA LEU A 256 -23.37 -3.99 17.01
C LEU A 256 -23.71 -3.02 18.15
N ALA A 257 -23.42 -1.72 18.01
CA ALA A 257 -23.78 -0.72 19.00
C ALA A 257 -25.30 -0.63 19.21
N GLN A 258 -26.06 -0.62 18.12
CA GLN A 258 -27.52 -0.57 18.15
C GLN A 258 -28.12 -1.83 18.77
N THR A 259 -27.63 -3.00 18.41
CA THR A 259 -28.07 -4.28 18.98
C THR A 259 -27.72 -4.38 20.46
N PHE A 260 -26.52 -3.96 20.88
CA PHE A 260 -26.15 -3.94 22.29
C PHE A 260 -27.09 -3.08 23.12
N LYS A 261 -27.45 -1.88 22.63
CA LYS A 261 -28.44 -1.01 23.26
C LYS A 261 -29.77 -1.74 23.45
N GLN A 262 -30.30 -2.37 22.40
CA GLN A 262 -31.57 -3.10 22.46
C GLN A 262 -31.52 -4.22 23.49
N ILE A 263 -30.44 -4.99 23.53
CA ILE A 263 -30.25 -6.07 24.50
C ILE A 263 -30.17 -5.51 25.93
N LEU A 264 -29.45 -4.40 26.15
CA LEU A 264 -29.36 -3.76 27.45
C LEU A 264 -30.71 -3.23 27.95
N GLU A 265 -31.51 -2.64 27.07
CA GLU A 265 -32.86 -2.14 27.40
C GLU A 265 -33.82 -3.29 27.72
N GLN A 266 -33.73 -4.40 26.98
CA GLN A 266 -34.62 -5.55 27.15
C GLN A 266 -34.24 -6.46 28.33
N TYR A 267 -32.93 -6.60 28.62
CA TYR A 267 -32.37 -7.54 29.60
C TYR A 267 -31.44 -6.82 30.60
N SER A 268 -31.94 -5.73 31.18
CA SER A 268 -31.12 -4.80 31.98
C SER A 268 -30.46 -5.42 33.22
N ASP A 269 -31.07 -6.43 33.83
CA ASP A 269 -30.52 -7.12 35.00
C ASP A 269 -29.38 -8.07 34.62
N GLU A 270 -29.54 -8.85 33.55
CA GLU A 270 -28.53 -9.77 33.03
C GLU A 270 -27.33 -9.00 32.45
N MET A 271 -27.62 -7.89 31.77
CA MET A 271 -26.63 -7.02 31.16
C MET A 271 -25.96 -6.06 32.15
N ARG A 272 -26.35 -6.10 33.43
CA ARG A 272 -25.79 -5.21 34.46
C ARG A 272 -24.28 -5.35 34.54
N GLY A 273 -23.60 -4.21 34.34
CA GLY A 273 -22.14 -4.09 34.40
C GLY A 273 -21.41 -4.53 33.12
N TYR A 274 -22.12 -4.89 32.05
CA TYR A 274 -21.48 -5.10 30.75
C TYR A 274 -21.12 -3.77 30.08
N THR A 275 -19.95 -3.75 29.43
CA THR A 275 -19.52 -2.64 28.56
C THR A 275 -19.09 -3.20 27.21
N LEU A 276 -19.57 -2.59 26.13
CA LEU A 276 -19.16 -2.92 24.77
C LEU A 276 -17.98 -2.06 24.35
N TYR A 277 -16.87 -2.66 23.94
CA TYR A 277 -15.73 -1.98 23.37
C TYR A 277 -15.68 -2.24 21.87
N LEU A 278 -15.78 -1.17 21.09
CA LEU A 278 -15.59 -1.16 19.65
C LEU A 278 -14.22 -0.55 19.38
N VAL A 279 -13.30 -1.35 18.85
CA VAL A 279 -11.88 -0.98 18.76
C VAL A 279 -11.31 -1.24 17.37
N GLY A 280 -10.46 -0.35 16.88
CA GLY A 280 -9.73 -0.58 15.65
C GLY A 280 -9.14 0.65 14.98
N GLY A 281 -8.39 0.41 13.90
CA GLY A 281 -7.79 1.49 13.12
C GLY A 281 -8.83 2.31 12.36
N VAL A 282 -8.60 3.59 12.17
CA VAL A 282 -9.39 4.46 11.29
C VAL A 282 -8.49 5.11 10.26
N GLY A 283 -8.88 5.07 8.98
CA GLY A 283 -8.15 5.76 7.92
C GLY A 283 -8.40 7.27 7.97
N GLY A 284 -7.42 8.09 7.59
CA GLY A 284 -7.57 9.55 7.56
C GLY A 284 -8.53 10.09 6.48
N ARG A 285 -9.42 9.27 5.90
CA ARG A 285 -10.41 9.72 4.90
C ARG A 285 -11.66 10.27 5.60
N ALA A 286 -12.32 11.24 4.99
CA ALA A 286 -13.46 11.93 5.60
C ALA A 286 -14.63 10.99 5.91
N ASP A 287 -14.94 10.08 4.98
CA ASP A 287 -15.99 9.07 5.10
C ASP A 287 -15.73 8.04 6.20
N HIS A 288 -14.46 7.71 6.48
CA HIS A 288 -14.09 6.84 7.59
C HIS A 288 -14.30 7.52 8.94
N LEU A 289 -13.93 8.79 9.05
CA LEU A 289 -14.14 9.60 10.26
C LEU A 289 -15.63 9.81 10.53
N GLU A 290 -16.40 10.11 9.48
CA GLU A 290 -17.86 10.24 9.58
C GLU A 290 -18.52 8.95 10.08
N TYR A 291 -18.03 7.79 9.65
CA TYR A 291 -18.52 6.49 10.14
C TYR A 291 -18.29 6.32 11.66
N VAL A 292 -17.12 6.73 12.17
CA VAL A 292 -16.86 6.71 13.62
C VAL A 292 -17.82 7.62 14.37
N GLU A 293 -18.05 8.83 13.88
CA GLU A 293 -18.97 9.78 14.50
C GLU A 293 -20.42 9.27 14.53
N LYS A 294 -20.85 8.55 13.48
CA LYS A 294 -22.16 7.86 13.48
C LYS A 294 -22.28 6.83 14.61
N ILE A 295 -21.22 6.05 14.84
CA ILE A 295 -21.20 5.06 15.94
C ILE A 295 -21.22 5.78 17.29
N ARG A 296 -20.41 6.83 17.47
CA ARG A 296 -20.39 7.62 18.71
C ARG A 296 -21.77 8.22 19.02
N ALA A 297 -22.43 8.78 18.01
CA ALA A 297 -23.78 9.32 18.15
C ALA A 297 -24.79 8.23 18.55
N ALA A 298 -24.73 7.05 17.92
CA ALA A 298 -25.60 5.91 18.25
C ALA A 298 -25.33 5.33 19.65
N SER A 299 -24.11 5.52 20.17
CA SER A 299 -23.64 4.98 21.45
C SER A 299 -23.87 5.92 22.64
N LYS A 300 -24.36 7.14 22.39
CA LYS A 300 -24.51 8.18 23.42
C LYS A 300 -25.40 7.71 24.58
N ASN A 301 -24.89 7.84 25.81
CA ASN A 301 -25.54 7.44 27.06
C ASN A 301 -25.67 5.93 27.30
N TYR A 302 -24.96 5.09 26.53
CA TYR A 302 -24.87 3.64 26.75
C TYR A 302 -23.44 3.27 27.14
N PRO A 303 -23.22 2.15 27.84
CA PRO A 303 -21.88 1.66 28.18
C PRO A 303 -21.22 1.04 26.95
N ILE A 304 -20.91 1.89 25.96
CA ILE A 304 -20.28 1.54 24.70
C ILE A 304 -19.10 2.48 24.47
N GLU A 305 -17.89 1.92 24.44
CA GLU A 305 -16.64 2.63 24.26
C GLU A 305 -16.11 2.48 22.83
N ILE A 306 -15.75 3.59 22.20
CA ILE A 306 -15.20 3.63 20.84
C ILE A 306 -13.74 4.10 20.90
N ILE A 307 -12.81 3.17 20.67
CA ILE A 307 -11.37 3.43 20.73
C ILE A 307 -10.76 3.28 19.33
N THR A 308 -10.36 4.40 18.74
CA THR A 308 -9.70 4.44 17.43
C THR A 308 -8.18 4.41 17.59
N ASN A 309 -7.49 3.65 16.73
CA ASN A 309 -6.03 3.59 16.66
C ASN A 309 -5.35 3.26 18.01
N ILE A 310 -5.93 2.32 18.78
CA ILE A 310 -5.39 1.83 20.06
C ILE A 310 -3.94 1.31 19.90
N GLY A 311 -3.12 1.48 20.95
CA GLY A 311 -1.79 0.87 20.99
C GLY A 311 -1.86 -0.66 21.05
N TRP A 312 -0.85 -1.35 20.52
CA TRP A 312 -0.81 -2.82 20.52
C TRP A 312 -0.89 -3.42 21.94
N GLY A 313 -0.13 -2.88 22.90
CA GLY A 313 -0.13 -3.38 24.28
C GLY A 313 -1.50 -3.25 24.95
N GLU A 314 -2.15 -2.10 24.80
CA GLU A 314 -3.49 -1.85 25.35
C GLU A 314 -4.53 -2.78 24.70
N LEU A 315 -4.42 -3.05 23.40
CA LEU A 315 -5.30 -3.98 22.70
C LEU A 315 -5.15 -5.41 23.24
N VAL A 316 -3.91 -5.86 23.47
CA VAL A 316 -3.63 -7.19 24.05
C VAL A 316 -4.24 -7.31 25.45
N GLU A 317 -4.09 -6.29 26.29
CA GLU A 317 -4.71 -6.26 27.62
C GLU A 317 -6.24 -6.32 27.54
N LEU A 318 -6.83 -5.57 26.60
CA LEU A 318 -8.28 -5.58 26.41
C LEU A 318 -8.78 -6.96 25.98
N PHE A 319 -8.11 -7.63 25.05
CA PHE A 319 -8.41 -9.03 24.70
C PHE A 319 -8.32 -9.97 25.90
N ALA A 320 -7.28 -9.82 26.73
CA ALA A 320 -7.07 -10.65 27.91
C ALA A 320 -8.23 -10.57 28.90
N ARG A 321 -8.78 -9.36 29.13
CA ARG A 321 -9.90 -9.10 30.05
C ARG A 321 -11.28 -9.37 29.47
N SER A 322 -11.42 -9.33 28.14
CA SER A 322 -12.72 -9.47 27.47
C SER A 322 -13.36 -10.84 27.69
N TYR A 323 -14.64 -10.86 28.06
CA TYR A 323 -15.40 -12.08 28.30
C TYR A 323 -16.08 -12.60 27.05
N ILE A 324 -16.52 -11.70 26.18
CA ILE A 324 -17.13 -12.02 24.89
C ILE A 324 -16.35 -11.31 23.80
N PHE A 325 -15.96 -12.05 22.76
CA PHE A 325 -15.54 -11.45 21.50
C PHE A 325 -16.73 -11.48 20.52
N TRP A 326 -17.06 -10.34 19.93
CA TRP A 326 -18.26 -10.18 19.12
C TRP A 326 -17.96 -9.58 17.75
N HIS A 327 -18.51 -10.20 16.70
CA HIS A 327 -18.32 -9.80 15.31
C HIS A 327 -19.64 -9.96 14.53
N ALA A 328 -19.87 -9.07 13.57
CA ALA A 328 -21.09 -9.09 12.74
C ALA A 328 -20.79 -8.90 11.25
N SER A 329 -19.57 -9.22 10.79
CA SER A 329 -19.26 -9.20 9.35
C SER A 329 -20.26 -10.05 8.56
N GLY A 330 -20.79 -9.48 7.47
CA GLY A 330 -21.84 -10.10 6.66
C GLY A 330 -23.27 -9.96 7.20
N MET A 331 -23.48 -9.35 8.37
CA MET A 331 -24.84 -9.15 8.90
C MET A 331 -25.68 -8.27 7.96
N GLY A 332 -26.86 -8.76 7.60
CA GLY A 332 -27.79 -8.11 6.69
C GLY A 332 -27.38 -8.14 5.21
N GLU A 333 -26.31 -8.87 4.86
CA GLU A 333 -25.83 -9.00 3.49
C GLU A 333 -26.40 -10.24 2.80
N ASP A 334 -26.49 -10.21 1.46
CA ASP A 334 -26.81 -11.40 0.66
C ASP A 334 -25.52 -12.02 0.14
N GLU A 335 -25.17 -13.20 0.67
CA GLU A 335 -24.00 -13.97 0.24
C GLU A 335 -23.97 -14.21 -1.27
N LYS A 336 -25.12 -14.40 -1.94
CA LYS A 336 -25.14 -14.69 -3.38
C LYS A 336 -24.73 -13.47 -4.21
N VAL A 337 -24.99 -12.27 -3.72
CA VAL A 337 -24.74 -11.00 -4.40
C VAL A 337 -23.41 -10.39 -3.99
N HIS A 338 -23.10 -10.44 -2.69
CA HIS A 338 -21.95 -9.78 -2.07
C HIS A 338 -21.15 -10.72 -1.15
N PRO A 339 -20.60 -11.82 -1.69
CA PRO A 339 -19.83 -12.76 -0.88
C PRO A 339 -18.59 -12.14 -0.24
N GLU A 340 -18.02 -11.11 -0.85
CA GLU A 340 -16.87 -10.35 -0.34
C GLU A 340 -17.15 -9.56 0.95
N ARG A 341 -18.41 -9.44 1.37
CA ARG A 341 -18.80 -8.73 2.60
C ARG A 341 -18.81 -9.62 3.84
N PHE A 342 -18.84 -10.95 3.66
CA PHE A 342 -18.86 -11.93 4.76
C PHE A 342 -17.45 -12.23 5.27
N GLU A 343 -16.51 -12.41 4.35
CA GLU A 343 -15.14 -12.76 4.65
C GLU A 343 -14.19 -12.02 3.70
N HIS A 344 -13.02 -11.64 4.22
CA HIS A 344 -11.94 -11.16 3.37
C HIS A 344 -11.31 -12.37 2.67
N PHE A 345 -11.24 -12.36 1.34
CA PHE A 345 -10.67 -13.48 0.55
C PHE A 345 -9.13 -13.47 0.53
N GLY A 346 -8.50 -12.91 1.55
CA GLY A 346 -7.05 -12.79 1.72
C GLY A 346 -6.66 -12.94 3.19
N ILE A 347 -5.35 -13.05 3.45
CA ILE A 347 -4.77 -13.02 4.80
C ILE A 347 -4.45 -11.58 5.17
#